data_AF-A0A7C9RN84-F1
#
_entry.id   AF-A0A7C9RN84-F1
#
_cell.length_a   1.000
_cell.length_b   1.000
_cell.length_c   1.000
_cell.angle_alpha   90.00
_cell.angle_beta   90.00
_cell.angle_gamma   90.00
#
_symmetry.space_group_name_H-M   'P 1'
#
loop_
_entity.id
_entity.type
_entity.pdbx_description
1 polymer ?
#
loop_
_entity_poly.entity_id
_entity_poly.type
_entity_poly.pdbx_seq_one_letter_code
_entity_poly.pdbx_strand_id
1 'polypeptide(L)'
;MRRIVACVAVAIAATAIASPARAQGPRDCYDEYQRNGRSVEVFCDYGGPGRFQAVAHCSNGLGFYWEQFGTVGRVRGASSFAECTSLLGHPQISDYHVRWL
;
A
#
# COMPACT_ATOMS: atom_id res chain seq x y z
N MET A 1 42.48 21.58 41.74
CA MET A 1 41.62 20.39 41.58
C MET A 1 40.48 20.74 40.61
N ARG A 2 40.61 20.40 39.31
CA ARG A 2 39.60 20.68 38.27
C ARG A 2 38.92 19.36 37.87
N ARG A 3 37.62 19.23 38.13
CA ARG A 3 36.82 18.05 37.74
C ARG A 3 36.24 18.30 36.35
N ILE A 4 36.67 17.52 35.37
CA ILE A 4 36.13 17.53 34.01
C ILE A 4 34.89 16.63 34.04
N VAL A 5 33.72 17.24 33.90
CA VAL A 5 32.44 16.52 33.77
C VAL A 5 32.26 16.19 32.29
N ALA A 6 32.41 14.91 31.94
CA ALA A 6 32.14 14.43 30.59
C ALA A 6 30.65 14.11 30.45
N CYS A 7 29.92 14.90 29.66
CA CYS A 7 28.55 14.58 29.26
C CYS A 7 28.59 13.44 28.23
N VAL A 8 28.20 12.24 28.66
CA VAL A 8 28.00 11.09 27.76
C VAL A 8 26.67 11.30 27.04
N ALA A 9 26.74 11.76 25.79
CA ALA A 9 25.58 11.82 24.90
C ALA A 9 25.28 10.41 24.38
N VAL A 10 24.22 9.79 24.89
CA VAL A 10 23.69 8.53 24.37
C VAL A 10 22.92 8.84 23.09
N ALA A 11 23.50 8.51 21.94
CA ALA A 11 22.81 8.56 20.66
C ALA A 11 21.86 7.35 20.54
N ILE A 12 20.57 7.57 20.73
CA ILE A 12 19.54 6.56 20.45
C ILE A 12 19.40 6.49 18.93
N ALA A 13 20.00 5.47 18.31
CA ALA A 13 19.79 5.17 16.91
C ALA A 13 18.34 4.71 16.71
N ALA A 14 17.48 5.64 16.30
CA ALA A 14 16.13 5.31 15.85
C ALA A 14 16.25 4.50 14.55
N THR A 15 16.15 3.19 14.64
CA THR A 15 15.94 2.33 13.47
C THR A 15 14.55 2.64 12.93
N ALA A 16 14.50 3.50 11.90
CA ALA A 16 13.30 3.72 11.12
C ALA A 16 12.96 2.42 10.40
N ILE A 17 12.11 1.61 11.01
CA ILE A 17 11.42 0.52 10.33
C ILE A 17 10.53 1.21 9.32
N ALA A 18 10.95 1.28 8.06
CA ALA A 18 10.13 1.78 6.98
C ALA A 18 8.87 0.90 6.95
N SER A 19 7.78 1.40 7.52
CA SER A 19 6.48 0.78 7.38
C SER A 19 6.20 0.72 5.87
N PRO A 20 5.68 -0.40 5.34
CA PRO A 20 5.21 -0.40 3.96
C PRO A 20 4.27 0.80 3.82
N ALA A 21 4.45 1.56 2.74
CA ALA A 21 3.66 2.75 2.47
C ALA A 21 2.18 2.39 2.68
N ARG A 22 1.58 2.97 3.73
CA ARG A 22 0.13 2.84 3.94
C ARG A 22 -0.49 3.64 2.81
N ALA A 23 -0.81 2.97 1.72
CA ALA A 23 -1.57 3.55 0.63
C ALA A 23 -2.82 4.17 1.24
N GLN A 24 -2.97 5.49 1.08
CA GLN A 24 -4.09 6.22 1.62
C GLN A 24 -5.32 5.91 0.77
N GLY A 25 -5.94 4.74 1.02
CA GLY A 25 -7.31 4.50 0.61
C GLY A 25 -8.22 5.65 1.09
N PRO A 26 -9.37 5.89 0.43
CA PRO A 26 -10.40 6.77 0.97
C PRO A 26 -10.60 6.44 2.45
N ARG A 27 -10.81 7.44 3.33
CA ARG A 27 -10.90 7.24 4.81
C ARG A 27 -11.87 6.14 5.26
N ASP A 28 -12.73 5.70 4.35
CA ASP A 28 -13.81 4.74 4.52
C ASP A 28 -13.52 3.35 3.91
N CYS A 29 -12.32 3.14 3.39
CA CYS A 29 -11.85 1.89 2.82
C CYS A 29 -10.56 1.45 3.51
N TYR A 30 -10.39 0.14 3.65
CA TYR A 30 -9.16 -0.48 4.13
C TYR A 30 -8.66 -1.49 3.10
N ASP A 31 -7.36 -1.73 3.14
CA ASP A 31 -6.65 -2.60 2.23
C ASP A 31 -5.95 -3.74 2.95
N GLU A 32 -5.87 -4.86 2.25
CA GLU A 32 -5.06 -6.00 2.60
C GLU A 32 -4.12 -6.32 1.45
N TYR A 33 -2.84 -6.03 1.65
CA TYR A 33 -1.79 -6.48 0.75
C TYR A 33 -1.47 -7.95 1.01
N GLN A 34 -1.47 -8.75 -0.05
CA GLN A 34 -1.02 -10.14 0.07
C GLN A 34 0.49 -10.20 0.31
N ARG A 35 0.95 -11.29 0.98
CA ARG A 35 2.34 -11.45 1.45
C ARG A 35 3.41 -11.26 0.37
N ASN A 36 3.07 -11.47 -0.91
CA ASN A 36 4.00 -11.30 -2.03
C ASN A 36 4.07 -9.86 -2.57
N GLY A 37 3.24 -8.93 -2.07
CA GLY A 37 3.17 -7.54 -2.53
C GLY A 37 2.62 -7.39 -3.95
N ARG A 38 2.03 -8.44 -4.54
CA ARG A 38 1.57 -8.46 -5.93
C ARG A 38 0.10 -8.16 -6.07
N SER A 39 -0.65 -8.35 -4.99
CA SER A 39 -2.08 -8.14 -4.96
C SER A 39 -2.51 -7.32 -3.77
N VAL A 40 -3.55 -6.54 -3.99
CA VAL A 40 -4.24 -5.75 -2.98
C VAL A 40 -5.71 -6.09 -3.05
N GLU A 41 -6.29 -6.34 -1.89
CA GLU A 41 -7.72 -6.48 -1.71
C GLU A 41 -8.22 -5.27 -0.94
N VAL A 42 -9.23 -4.59 -1.47
CA VAL A 42 -9.77 -3.36 -0.89
C VAL A 42 -11.22 -3.58 -0.50
N PHE A 43 -11.54 -3.16 0.71
CA PHE A 43 -12.86 -3.24 1.31
C PHE A 43 -13.31 -1.81 1.63
N CYS A 44 -14.56 -1.47 1.31
CA CYS A 44 -15.13 -0.16 1.65
C CYS A 44 -16.41 -0.34 2.45
N ASP A 45 -16.48 0.32 3.60
CA ASP A 45 -17.66 0.29 4.48
C ASP A 45 -18.57 1.50 4.28
N TYR A 46 -18.03 2.57 3.69
CA TYR A 46 -18.76 3.77 3.32
C TYR A 46 -18.22 4.32 1.98
N GLY A 47 -18.98 5.20 1.35
CA GLY A 47 -18.65 5.80 0.06
C GLY A 47 -19.78 5.65 -0.96
N GLY A 48 -19.79 6.55 -1.93
CA GLY A 48 -20.77 6.61 -3.01
C GLY A 48 -20.05 6.83 -4.32
N PRO A 49 -20.38 6.10 -5.39
CA PRO A 49 -21.48 5.13 -5.57
C PRO A 49 -21.23 3.79 -4.85
N GLY A 50 -22.26 2.98 -4.60
CA GLY A 50 -22.13 1.74 -3.82
C GLY A 50 -21.25 0.64 -4.44
N ARG A 51 -20.64 0.87 -5.61
CA ARG A 51 -19.71 -0.01 -6.31
C ARG A 51 -18.38 0.70 -6.51
N PHE A 52 -17.30 -0.07 -6.41
CA PHE A 52 -15.95 0.46 -6.52
C PHE A 52 -15.01 -0.59 -7.11
N GLN A 53 -13.81 -0.14 -7.49
CA GLN A 53 -12.74 -0.98 -8.00
C GLN A 53 -11.40 -0.47 -7.45
N ALA A 54 -10.59 -1.37 -6.92
CA ALA A 54 -9.19 -1.13 -6.64
C ALA A 54 -8.45 -1.05 -7.97
N VAL A 55 -7.69 0.03 -8.15
CA VAL A 55 -6.78 0.21 -9.28
C VAL A 55 -5.38 0.18 -8.70
N ALA A 56 -4.67 -0.93 -8.92
CA ALA A 56 -3.30 -1.10 -8.45
C ALA A 56 -2.33 -0.46 -9.44
N HIS A 57 -1.43 0.38 -8.94
CA HIS A 57 -0.28 0.86 -9.68
C HIS A 57 0.83 -0.18 -9.57
N CYS A 58 1.13 -0.81 -10.71
CA CYS A 58 2.04 -1.93 -10.80
C CYS A 58 3.40 -1.50 -11.36
N SER A 59 4.45 -2.19 -10.92
CA SER A 59 5.78 -2.15 -11.53
C SER A 59 6.34 -3.57 -11.64
N ASN A 60 7.21 -3.82 -12.62
CA ASN A 60 7.97 -5.09 -12.71
C ASN A 60 9.43 -4.97 -12.24
N GLY A 61 9.83 -3.81 -11.70
CA GLY A 61 11.20 -3.56 -11.25
C GLY A 61 12.22 -3.37 -12.38
N LEU A 62 11.79 -3.37 -13.65
CA LEU A 62 12.62 -3.15 -14.83
C LEU A 62 12.31 -1.82 -15.54
N GLY A 63 11.65 -0.89 -14.83
CA GLY A 63 11.25 0.41 -15.39
C GLY A 63 9.93 0.39 -16.17
N PHE A 64 9.18 -0.72 -16.17
CA PHE A 64 7.82 -0.77 -16.72
C PHE A 64 6.79 -0.57 -15.60
N TYR A 65 5.78 0.24 -15.89
CA TYR A 65 4.70 0.61 -14.99
C TYR A 65 3.36 0.52 -15.71
N TRP A 66 2.33 0.07 -15.02
CA TRP A 66 0.97 -0.02 -15.58
C TRP A 66 -0.06 0.03 -14.46
N GLU A 67 -1.31 0.26 -14.82
CA GLU A 67 -2.44 0.14 -13.90
C GLU A 67 -3.13 -1.20 -14.10
N GLN A 68 -3.43 -1.88 -13.00
CA GLN A 68 -4.24 -3.09 -13.00
C GLN A 68 -5.58 -2.80 -12.32
N PHE A 69 -6.65 -2.95 -13.10
CA PHE A 69 -8.01 -2.89 -12.59
C PHE A 69 -8.35 -4.20 -11.89
N GLY A 70 -8.87 -4.09 -10.66
CA GLY A 70 -9.32 -5.22 -9.87
C GLY A 70 -10.72 -5.71 -10.22
N THR A 71 -11.28 -6.60 -9.42
CA THR A 71 -12.70 -6.99 -9.51
C THR A 71 -13.62 -5.84 -9.07
N VAL A 72 -14.89 -5.85 -9.45
CA VAL A 72 -15.85 -4.86 -8.95
C VAL A 72 -16.30 -5.24 -7.54
N GLY A 73 -15.97 -4.40 -6.56
CA GLY A 73 -16.45 -4.49 -5.20
C GLY A 73 -17.78 -3.78 -4.98
N ARG A 74 -18.34 -3.96 -3.80
CA ARG A 74 -19.57 -3.33 -3.32
C ARG A 74 -19.40 -2.89 -1.87
N VAL A 75 -19.78 -1.65 -1.58
CA VAL A 75 -19.76 -1.10 -0.22
C VAL A 75 -20.55 -2.01 0.73
N ARG A 76 -19.93 -2.42 1.84
CA ARG A 76 -20.48 -3.37 2.83
C ARG A 76 -20.97 -4.70 2.22
N GLY A 77 -20.35 -5.17 1.15
CA GLY A 77 -20.82 -6.38 0.48
C GLY A 77 -19.73 -7.24 -0.13
N ALA A 78 -18.87 -6.64 -0.95
CA ALA A 78 -17.81 -7.37 -1.66
C ALA A 78 -16.55 -6.51 -1.76
N SER A 79 -15.40 -7.13 -1.56
CA SER A 79 -14.11 -6.51 -1.81
C SER A 79 -13.82 -6.35 -3.30
N SER A 80 -12.84 -5.50 -3.61
CA SER A 80 -12.22 -5.42 -4.91
C SER A 80 -10.79 -5.96 -4.82
N PHE A 81 -10.46 -6.95 -5.65
CA PHE A 81 -9.15 -7.58 -5.68
C PHE A 81 -8.41 -7.24 -6.98
N ALA A 82 -7.20 -6.68 -6.88
CA ALA A 82 -6.34 -6.40 -8.02
C ALA A 82 -4.99 -7.13 -7.86
N GLU A 83 -4.46 -7.69 -8.96
CA GLU A 83 -3.18 -8.42 -8.95
C GLU A 83 -2.28 -8.04 -10.12
N CYS A 84 -1.08 -7.56 -9.81
CA CYS A 84 -0.04 -7.29 -10.80
C CYS A 84 0.53 -8.59 -11.36
N THR A 85 0.45 -8.73 -12.68
CA THR A 85 1.07 -9.82 -13.44
C THR A 85 1.98 -9.25 -14.53
N SER A 86 3.10 -9.91 -14.77
CA SER A 86 4.04 -9.55 -15.83
C SER A 86 4.78 -10.80 -16.31
N LEU A 87 5.12 -10.84 -17.59
CA LEU A 87 5.92 -11.91 -18.19
C LEU A 87 7.43 -11.78 -17.85
N LEU A 88 7.87 -10.58 -17.46
CA LEU A 88 9.27 -10.26 -17.18
C LEU A 88 9.38 -9.48 -15.87
N GLY A 89 10.47 -9.72 -15.13
CA GLY A 89 10.73 -9.04 -13.87
C GLY A 89 9.91 -9.57 -12.70
N HIS A 90 9.86 -8.78 -11.63
CA HIS A 90 9.14 -9.11 -10.39
C HIS A 90 7.97 -8.13 -10.25
N PRO A 91 6.77 -8.49 -10.73
CA PRO A 91 5.60 -7.62 -10.60
C PRO A 91 5.30 -7.37 -9.12
N GLN A 92 5.03 -6.12 -8.77
CA GLN A 92 4.72 -5.67 -7.42
C GLN A 92 3.80 -4.44 -7.49
N ILE A 93 3.02 -4.22 -6.43
CA ILE A 93 2.19 -3.03 -6.27
C ILE A 93 3.05 -1.94 -5.63
N SER A 94 3.17 -0.80 -6.31
CA SER A 94 3.81 0.39 -5.74
C SER A 94 2.84 1.24 -4.93
N ASP A 95 1.58 1.33 -5.39
CA ASP A 95 0.50 2.09 -4.75
C ASP A 95 -0.85 1.59 -5.29
N TYR A 96 -1.97 2.02 -4.70
CA TYR A 96 -3.28 1.80 -5.30
C TYR A 96 -4.22 2.98 -5.02
N HIS A 97 -5.26 3.10 -5.83
CA HIS A 97 -6.39 3.98 -5.53
C HIS A 97 -7.72 3.27 -5.72
N VAL A 98 -8.78 3.86 -5.16
CA VAL A 98 -10.15 3.38 -5.35
C VAL A 98 -10.82 4.20 -6.44
N ARG A 99 -11.33 3.52 -7.45
CA ARG A 99 -12.20 4.07 -8.48
C ARG A 99 -13.65 3.74 -8.16
N TRP A 100 -14.44 4.79 -7.98
CA TRP A 100 -15.89 4.74 -7.79
C TRP A 100 -16.60 4.56 -9.14
N LEU A 101 -17.64 3.70 -9.19
CA LEU A 101 -18.33 3.26 -10.43
C LEU A 101 -19.80 3.66 -10.49
#